data_AF-A0A7J4PYC0-F1
#
_entry.id   AF-A0A7J4PYC0-F1
#
_cell.length_a   1.000
_cell.length_b   1.000
_cell.length_c   1.000
_cell.angle_alpha   90.00
_cell.angle_beta   90.00
_cell.angle_gamma   90.00
#
_symmetry.space_group_name_H-M   'P 1'
#
loop_
_entity.id
_entity.type
_entity.pdbx_description
1 polymer ?
#
loop_
_entity_poly.entity_id
_entity_poly.type
_entity_poly.pdbx_seq_one_letter_code
_entity_poly.pdbx_strand_id
1 'polypeptide(L)'
;DDHGDAYGGDHHGSASPIIFAFGIMVFLMGLPDFIVACKAMLDDTVAAELGMLGISVSGLLIIVIAVSNWWFEDLPFIGHGEQIATSYPFEGDHIRKVGLWVFIMSEIMVFATFFSSYLRMRTEWCTKWAFENSDGGFDGCRSSDDWVLTASDYLRPGGAKIDGLGNSVGDFWTLLPGGINTFALIISSYTIVLALKTAKNANWEAPKGIMGKLMPTRKAAVRNYLIATLMLGSLFIVLKLVEWSHLVAEGFTIGTVQGSIFYIATGAHGLHVFVGLVIMLYLVFKADTVGYDEDNAQGIEYFGLYWHFVDLAWVVIFPAFYLY
;
A
#
# COMPACT_ATOMS: atom_id res chain seq x y z
N ASP A 1 47.64 -7.48 -27.57
CA ASP A 1 46.53 -7.96 -28.41
C ASP A 1 45.66 -8.83 -27.50
N ASP A 2 44.99 -8.28 -26.49
CA ASP A 2 43.92 -7.28 -26.48
C ASP A 2 42.55 -7.84 -26.93
N HIS A 3 41.55 -7.51 -26.10
CA HIS A 3 40.10 -7.72 -26.20
C HIS A 3 39.52 -9.08 -25.75
N GLY A 4 39.08 -9.08 -24.49
CA GLY A 4 38.07 -9.98 -23.97
C GLY A 4 36.67 -9.54 -24.39
N ASP A 5 36.01 -10.37 -25.18
CA ASP A 5 34.59 -10.30 -25.46
C ASP A 5 33.82 -11.00 -24.34
N ALA A 6 33.62 -10.28 -23.23
CA ALA A 6 32.70 -10.69 -22.16
C ALA A 6 31.60 -9.63 -21.94
N TYR A 7 31.11 -9.04 -23.04
CA TYR A 7 29.81 -8.36 -23.07
C TYR A 7 28.83 -9.27 -23.81
N GLY A 8 28.37 -10.31 -23.11
CA GLY A 8 27.41 -11.28 -23.61
C GLY A 8 26.27 -11.47 -22.61
N GLY A 9 25.73 -10.35 -22.12
CA GLY A 9 24.54 -10.30 -21.27
C GLY A 9 23.50 -9.40 -21.91
N ASP A 10 23.31 -9.52 -23.23
CA ASP A 10 22.18 -8.88 -23.90
C ASP A 10 20.92 -9.41 -23.21
N HIS A 11 20.20 -8.52 -22.54
CA HIS A 11 18.84 -8.78 -22.09
C HIS A 11 18.07 -9.30 -23.30
N HIS A 12 17.79 -10.61 -23.31
CA HIS A 12 16.80 -11.17 -24.23
C HIS A 12 15.57 -10.27 -24.14
N GLY A 13 15.15 -9.68 -25.26
CA GLY A 13 14.09 -8.67 -25.28
C GLY A 13 12.82 -9.24 -24.65
N SER A 14 12.58 -8.93 -23.37
CA SER A 14 11.38 -9.35 -22.67
C SER A 14 10.19 -8.70 -23.37
N ALA A 15 9.20 -9.51 -23.74
CA ALA A 15 7.95 -9.00 -24.33
C ALA A 15 7.03 -8.38 -23.25
N SER A 16 7.32 -8.63 -21.98
CA SER A 16 6.52 -8.20 -20.83
C SER A 16 6.21 -6.69 -20.79
N PRO A 17 7.13 -5.75 -21.11
CA PRO A 17 6.81 -4.32 -21.14
C PRO A 17 5.72 -3.98 -22.18
N ILE A 18 5.75 -4.61 -23.35
CA ILE A 18 4.79 -4.36 -24.43
C ILE A 18 3.42 -4.96 -24.06
N ILE A 19 3.41 -6.17 -23.50
CA ILE A 19 2.18 -6.84 -23.06
C ILE A 19 1.53 -6.04 -21.92
N PHE A 20 2.33 -5.52 -20.98
CA PHE A 20 1.86 -4.68 -19.88
C PHE A 20 1.23 -3.37 -20.41
N ALA A 21 1.92 -2.66 -21.32
CA ALA A 21 1.39 -1.45 -21.93
C ALA A 21 0.09 -1.69 -22.72
N PHE A 22 0.01 -2.81 -23.45
CA PHE A 22 -1.20 -3.22 -24.15
C PHE A 22 -2.35 -3.51 -23.17
N GLY A 23 -2.07 -4.19 -22.05
CA GLY A 23 -3.05 -4.44 -20.99
C GLY A 23 -3.60 -3.15 -20.38
N ILE A 24 -2.73 -2.16 -20.10
CA ILE A 24 -3.16 -0.83 -19.63
C ILE A 24 -4.08 -0.16 -20.64
N MET A 25 -3.70 -0.16 -21.91
CA MET A 25 -4.52 0.44 -22.96
C MET A 25 -5.91 -0.18 -23.02
N VAL A 26 -6.01 -1.52 -23.01
CA VAL A 26 -7.29 -2.24 -23.03
C VAL A 26 -8.11 -1.94 -21.77
N PHE A 27 -7.47 -1.91 -20.60
CA PHE A 27 -8.15 -1.57 -19.35
C PHE A 27 -8.76 -0.16 -19.38
N LEU A 28 -7.97 0.83 -19.81
CA LEU A 28 -8.38 2.23 -19.90
C LEU A 28 -9.47 2.45 -20.96
N MET A 29 -9.45 1.70 -22.05
CA MET A 29 -10.48 1.76 -23.09
C MET A 29 -11.86 1.34 -22.57
N GLY A 30 -11.92 0.34 -21.68
CA GLY A 30 -13.17 -0.10 -21.05
C GLY A 30 -13.55 0.63 -19.76
N LEU A 31 -12.69 1.53 -19.26
CA LEU A 31 -12.84 2.15 -17.93
C LEU A 31 -14.20 2.86 -17.72
N PRO A 32 -14.77 3.59 -18.69
CA PRO A 32 -16.08 4.21 -18.51
C PRO A 32 -17.19 3.19 -18.22
N ASP A 33 -17.24 2.11 -18.99
CA ASP A 33 -18.24 1.04 -18.86
C ASP A 33 -18.01 0.25 -17.56
N PHE A 34 -16.75 0.05 -17.18
CA PHE A 34 -16.38 -0.57 -15.90
C PHE A 34 -16.91 0.23 -14.70
N ILE A 35 -16.83 1.56 -14.74
CA ILE A 35 -17.35 2.42 -13.67
C ILE A 35 -18.88 2.32 -13.58
N VAL A 36 -19.57 2.34 -14.73
CA VAL A 36 -21.03 2.21 -14.78
C VAL A 36 -21.47 0.85 -14.25
N ALA A 37 -20.80 -0.23 -14.67
CA ALA A 37 -21.08 -1.58 -14.20
C ALA A 37 -20.85 -1.74 -12.69
N CYS A 38 -19.73 -1.20 -12.16
CA CYS A 38 -19.47 -1.24 -10.71
C CYS A 38 -20.55 -0.50 -9.92
N LYS A 39 -21.03 0.65 -10.40
CA LYS A 39 -22.13 1.38 -9.76
C LYS A 39 -23.43 0.59 -9.80
N ALA A 40 -23.75 -0.03 -10.93
CA ALA A 40 -24.94 -0.89 -11.05
C ALA A 40 -24.86 -2.13 -10.15
N MET A 41 -23.67 -2.69 -9.92
CA MET A 41 -23.50 -3.81 -8.98
C MET A 41 -23.66 -3.42 -7.51
N LEU A 42 -23.47 -2.14 -7.17
CA LEU A 42 -23.64 -1.61 -5.82
C LEU A 42 -25.05 -1.07 -5.56
N ASP A 43 -25.84 -0.85 -6.61
CA ASP A 43 -27.20 -0.33 -6.55
C ASP A 43 -28.19 -1.44 -6.92
N ASP A 44 -28.97 -1.92 -5.94
CA ASP A 44 -29.96 -3.00 -6.10
C ASP A 44 -31.06 -2.68 -7.15
N THR A 45 -31.11 -1.45 -7.65
CA THR A 45 -32.14 -0.99 -8.59
C THR A 45 -31.79 -1.16 -10.07
N VAL A 46 -30.54 -1.48 -10.42
CA VAL A 46 -30.07 -1.57 -11.81
C VAL A 46 -29.44 -2.94 -12.10
N ALA A 47 -29.95 -3.65 -13.10
CA ALA A 47 -29.34 -4.91 -13.54
C ALA A 47 -27.96 -4.64 -14.17
N ALA A 48 -26.90 -5.11 -13.52
CA ALA A 48 -25.54 -5.00 -14.04
C ALA A 48 -25.39 -5.85 -15.32
N GLU A 49 -25.20 -5.21 -16.47
CA GLU A 49 -24.83 -5.90 -17.71
C GLU A 49 -23.36 -6.32 -17.62
N LEU A 50 -23.11 -7.59 -17.29
CA LEU A 50 -21.77 -8.19 -17.18
C LEU A 50 -20.88 -7.95 -18.42
N GLY A 51 -21.49 -7.71 -19.60
CA GLY A 51 -20.78 -7.35 -20.83
C GLY A 51 -19.97 -6.06 -20.71
N MET A 52 -20.45 -5.08 -19.92
CA MET A 52 -19.76 -3.81 -19.68
C MET A 52 -18.43 -3.98 -18.92
N LEU A 53 -18.25 -5.09 -18.18
CA LEU A 53 -16.98 -5.40 -17.50
C LEU A 53 -15.97 -6.07 -18.43
N GLY A 54 -16.40 -6.63 -19.57
CA GLY A 54 -15.60 -7.55 -20.38
C GLY A 54 -14.26 -6.96 -20.84
N ILE A 55 -14.29 -5.73 -21.36
CA ILE A 55 -13.09 -5.06 -21.87
C ILE A 55 -12.11 -4.77 -20.73
N SER A 56 -12.54 -4.10 -19.66
CA SER A 56 -11.64 -3.76 -18.55
C SER A 56 -11.12 -4.99 -17.80
N VAL A 57 -11.95 -6.02 -17.58
CA VAL A 57 -11.50 -7.27 -16.95
C VAL A 57 -10.48 -8.00 -17.83
N SER A 58 -10.67 -8.00 -19.16
CA SER A 58 -9.66 -8.56 -20.07
C SER A 58 -8.34 -7.79 -20.02
N GLY A 59 -8.38 -6.45 -19.93
CA GLY A 59 -7.20 -5.61 -19.74
C GLY A 59 -6.46 -5.91 -18.43
N LEU A 60 -7.19 -6.04 -17.32
CA LEU A 60 -6.62 -6.43 -16.02
C LEU A 60 -5.97 -7.81 -16.07
N LEU A 61 -6.60 -8.78 -16.74
CA LEU A 61 -6.04 -10.13 -16.90
C LEU A 61 -4.74 -10.11 -17.70
N ILE A 62 -4.66 -9.31 -18.77
CA ILE A 62 -3.43 -9.13 -19.55
C ILE A 62 -2.33 -8.50 -18.69
N ILE A 63 -2.65 -7.51 -17.86
CA ILE A 63 -1.70 -6.90 -16.92
C ILE A 63 -1.17 -7.95 -15.94
N VAL A 64 -2.05 -8.76 -15.35
CA VAL A 64 -1.66 -9.83 -14.42
C VAL A 64 -0.74 -10.85 -15.10
N ILE A 65 -1.02 -11.24 -16.35
CA ILE A 65 -0.16 -12.13 -17.13
C ILE A 65 1.22 -11.49 -17.37
N ALA A 66 1.27 -10.21 -17.76
CA ALA A 66 2.52 -9.51 -18.00
C ALA A 66 3.40 -9.42 -16.75
N VAL A 67 2.80 -9.05 -15.61
CA VAL A 67 3.49 -8.99 -14.31
C VAL A 67 3.95 -10.38 -13.87
N SER A 68 3.11 -11.40 -14.04
CA SER A 68 3.49 -12.78 -13.70
C SER A 68 4.67 -13.25 -14.54
N ASN A 69 4.70 -12.94 -15.84
CA ASN A 69 5.83 -13.27 -16.71
C ASN A 69 7.12 -12.57 -16.27
N TRP A 70 7.05 -11.28 -15.92
CA TRP A 70 8.19 -10.56 -15.32
C TRP A 70 8.68 -11.23 -14.04
N TRP A 71 7.78 -11.68 -13.17
CA TRP A 71 8.18 -12.40 -11.96
C TRP A 71 8.84 -13.73 -12.29
N PHE A 72 8.33 -14.50 -13.27
CA PHE A 72 8.99 -15.73 -13.70
C PHE A 72 10.39 -15.47 -14.28
N GLU A 73 10.57 -14.38 -15.01
CA GLU A 73 11.88 -13.93 -15.52
C GLU A 73 12.84 -13.49 -14.40
N ASP A 74 12.33 -12.91 -13.30
CA ASP A 74 13.12 -12.48 -12.15
C ASP A 74 13.34 -13.58 -11.07
N LEU A 75 12.53 -14.65 -11.06
CA LEU A 75 12.69 -15.78 -10.12
C LEU A 75 14.12 -16.36 -10.07
N PRO A 76 14.81 -16.65 -11.20
CA PRO A 76 16.18 -17.18 -11.18
C PRO A 76 17.24 -16.14 -10.78
N PHE A 77 16.87 -14.89 -10.54
CA PHE A 77 17.81 -13.86 -10.10
C PHE A 77 18.31 -14.12 -8.68
N ILE A 78 19.63 -14.32 -8.57
CA ILE A 78 20.37 -14.64 -7.34
C ILE A 78 21.24 -13.48 -6.82
N GLY A 79 21.09 -12.27 -7.36
CA GLY A 79 21.89 -11.08 -7.00
C GLY A 79 23.17 -10.89 -7.83
N HIS A 80 23.69 -11.94 -8.46
CA HIS A 80 24.86 -11.82 -9.35
C HIS A 80 24.52 -11.11 -10.67
N GLY A 81 25.40 -10.19 -11.09
CA GLY A 81 25.25 -9.41 -12.33
C GLY A 81 24.38 -8.16 -12.19
N GLU A 82 24.04 -7.75 -10.96
CA GLU A 82 23.31 -6.50 -10.75
C GLU A 82 24.17 -5.29 -11.12
N GLN A 83 23.57 -4.36 -11.85
CA GLN A 83 24.23 -3.12 -12.22
C GLN A 83 24.45 -2.23 -10.98
N ILE A 84 25.69 -1.78 -10.82
CA ILE A 84 26.10 -0.83 -9.79
C ILE A 84 26.05 0.56 -10.41
N ALA A 85 25.51 1.53 -9.67
CA ALA A 85 25.49 2.91 -10.10
C ALA A 85 26.93 3.46 -10.17
N THR A 86 27.28 4.01 -11.33
CA THR A 86 28.61 4.56 -11.63
C THR A 86 28.69 6.08 -11.42
N SER A 87 27.59 6.72 -11.00
CA SER A 87 27.46 8.17 -10.94
C SER A 87 27.11 8.67 -9.55
N TYR A 88 27.74 9.76 -9.14
CA TYR A 88 27.39 10.51 -7.92
C TYR A 88 25.92 10.99 -7.97
N PRO A 89 25.14 10.95 -6.87
CA PRO A 89 25.52 10.68 -5.48
C PRO A 89 25.44 9.20 -5.04
N PHE A 90 25.02 8.28 -5.90
CA PHE A 90 24.76 6.87 -5.55
C PHE A 90 25.88 5.92 -5.98
N GLU A 91 27.11 6.42 -6.10
CA GLU A 91 28.24 5.63 -6.59
C GLU A 91 28.52 4.44 -5.67
N GLY A 92 28.57 3.24 -6.24
CA GLY A 92 28.81 1.99 -5.51
C GLY A 92 27.55 1.31 -4.96
N ASP A 93 26.37 1.92 -5.09
CA ASP A 93 25.09 1.29 -4.71
C ASP A 93 24.44 0.53 -5.88
N HIS A 94 23.60 -0.46 -5.55
CA HIS A 94 22.81 -1.20 -6.53
C HIS A 94 21.72 -0.34 -7.17
N ILE A 95 21.59 -0.41 -8.49
CA ILE A 95 20.64 0.46 -9.23
C ILE A 95 19.18 0.23 -8.84
N ARG A 96 18.80 -1.02 -8.51
CA ARG A 96 17.42 -1.34 -8.08
C ARG A 96 17.11 -0.73 -6.72
N LYS A 97 18.09 -0.65 -5.82
CA LYS A 97 17.95 0.01 -4.52
C LYS A 97 17.69 1.51 -4.68
N VAL A 98 18.46 2.17 -5.56
CA VAL A 98 18.28 3.59 -5.87
C VAL A 98 16.92 3.82 -6.54
N GLY A 99 16.56 2.98 -7.51
CA GLY A 99 15.25 3.05 -8.17
C GLY A 99 14.08 2.92 -7.19
N LEU A 100 14.20 2.03 -6.20
CA LEU A 100 13.21 1.91 -5.14
C LEU A 100 13.10 3.17 -4.28
N TRP A 101 14.22 3.80 -3.90
CA TRP A 101 14.17 5.06 -3.16
C TRP A 101 13.48 6.17 -3.94
N VAL A 102 13.76 6.28 -5.24
CA VAL A 102 13.08 7.24 -6.13
C VAL A 102 11.58 6.95 -6.20
N PHE A 103 11.20 5.68 -6.33
CA PHE A 103 9.79 5.25 -6.28
C PHE A 103 9.13 5.64 -4.94
N ILE A 104 9.74 5.31 -3.80
CA ILE A 104 9.22 5.65 -2.47
C ILE A 104 9.07 7.18 -2.31
N MET A 105 10.03 7.98 -2.78
CA MET A 105 9.93 9.43 -2.73
C MET A 105 8.75 9.95 -3.56
N SER A 106 8.47 9.36 -4.71
CA SER A 106 7.30 9.72 -5.51
C SER A 106 5.98 9.39 -4.80
N GLU A 107 5.89 8.25 -4.11
CA GLU A 107 4.71 7.88 -3.33
C GLU A 107 4.53 8.79 -2.10
N ILE A 108 5.62 9.16 -1.41
CA ILE A 108 5.57 10.14 -0.32
C ILE A 108 4.97 11.47 -0.81
N MET A 109 5.33 11.93 -2.01
CA MET A 109 4.73 13.14 -2.58
C MET A 109 3.24 12.98 -2.85
N VAL A 110 2.80 11.83 -3.38
CA VAL A 110 1.37 11.53 -3.58
C VAL A 110 0.61 11.59 -2.25
N PHE A 111 1.07 10.88 -1.21
CA PHE A 111 0.43 10.93 0.10
C PHE A 111 0.47 12.34 0.72
N ALA A 112 1.55 13.08 0.55
CA ALA A 112 1.64 14.47 1.02
C ALA A 112 0.56 15.36 0.42
N THR A 113 0.15 15.13 -0.84
CA THR A 113 -0.98 15.87 -1.44
C THR A 113 -2.32 15.53 -0.80
N PHE A 114 -2.55 14.27 -0.42
CA PHE A 114 -3.76 13.86 0.32
C PHE A 114 -3.80 14.52 1.70
N PHE A 115 -2.68 14.51 2.43
CA PHE A 115 -2.57 15.19 3.72
C PHE A 115 -2.73 16.70 3.62
N SER A 116 -2.12 17.32 2.60
CA SER A 116 -2.29 18.75 2.36
C SER A 116 -3.75 19.11 2.08
N SER A 117 -4.45 18.29 1.30
CA SER A 117 -5.88 18.46 1.02
C SER A 117 -6.73 18.31 2.29
N TYR A 118 -6.43 17.32 3.13
CA TYR A 118 -7.10 17.11 4.41
C TYR A 118 -6.85 18.28 5.38
N LEU A 119 -5.60 18.69 5.57
CA LEU A 119 -5.27 19.81 6.45
C LEU A 119 -5.93 21.10 5.99
N ARG A 120 -5.97 21.36 4.68
CA ARG A 120 -6.68 22.52 4.12
C ARG A 120 -8.16 22.51 4.46
N MET A 121 -8.81 21.34 4.36
CA MET A 121 -10.20 21.16 4.76
C MET A 121 -10.38 21.42 6.26
N ARG A 122 -9.47 20.91 7.12
CA ARG A 122 -9.54 21.07 8.58
C ARG A 122 -9.25 22.49 9.06
N THR A 123 -8.31 23.20 8.43
CA THR A 123 -7.91 24.55 8.83
C THR A 123 -8.73 25.67 8.18
N GLU A 124 -9.76 25.31 7.40
CA GLU A 124 -10.60 26.25 6.63
C GLU A 124 -9.76 27.23 5.79
N TRP A 125 -8.65 26.75 5.21
CA TRP A 125 -7.72 27.60 4.46
C TRP A 125 -8.35 28.06 3.14
N CYS A 126 -8.92 29.26 3.19
CA CYS A 126 -9.71 29.81 2.10
C CYS A 126 -8.89 29.94 0.81
N THR A 127 -9.39 29.33 -0.26
CA THR A 127 -8.87 29.52 -1.61
C THR A 127 -9.30 30.88 -2.14
N LYS A 128 -8.50 31.48 -3.03
CA LYS A 128 -8.90 32.69 -3.77
C LYS A 128 -10.24 32.47 -4.50
N TRP A 129 -10.45 31.28 -5.06
CA TRP A 129 -11.68 30.93 -5.76
C TRP A 129 -12.91 30.92 -4.81
N ALA A 130 -12.76 30.41 -3.59
CA ALA A 130 -13.86 30.36 -2.64
C ALA A 130 -14.23 31.77 -2.15
N PHE A 131 -13.21 32.60 -1.90
CA PHE A 131 -13.38 34.01 -1.53
C PHE A 131 -14.04 34.85 -2.64
N GLU A 132 -13.67 34.62 -3.90
CA GLU A 132 -14.28 35.29 -5.06
C GLU A 132 -15.73 34.85 -5.29
N ASN A 133 -16.04 33.57 -5.04
CA ASN A 133 -17.40 33.04 -5.16
C ASN A 133 -18.34 33.45 -4.02
N SER A 134 -17.81 33.95 -2.91
CA SER A 134 -18.57 34.49 -1.79
C SER A 134 -18.60 36.02 -1.76
N ASP A 135 -18.46 36.67 -2.92
CA ASP A 135 -18.46 38.14 -3.08
C ASP A 135 -17.46 38.87 -2.16
N GLY A 136 -16.32 38.22 -1.85
CA GLY A 136 -15.31 38.74 -0.93
C GLY A 136 -15.63 38.57 0.56
N GLY A 137 -16.67 37.80 0.90
CA GLY A 137 -16.97 37.37 2.27
C GLY A 137 -16.25 36.06 2.64
N PHE A 138 -15.97 35.85 3.92
CA PHE A 138 -15.41 34.58 4.41
C PHE A 138 -16.46 33.46 4.55
N ASP A 139 -17.72 33.73 4.27
CA ASP A 139 -18.83 32.76 4.44
C ASP A 139 -18.73 31.59 3.45
N GLY A 140 -18.14 31.79 2.27
CA GLY A 140 -17.83 30.69 1.32
C GLY A 140 -16.62 29.85 1.73
N CYS A 141 -15.87 30.28 2.75
CA CYS A 141 -14.70 29.58 3.29
C CYS A 141 -15.07 28.65 4.45
N ARG A 142 -16.24 28.83 5.07
CA ARG A 142 -16.68 28.06 6.24
C ARG A 142 -17.72 27.02 5.81
N SER A 143 -17.56 25.80 6.30
CA SER A 143 -18.62 24.79 6.23
C SER A 143 -19.85 25.32 6.97
N SER A 144 -21.05 25.17 6.40
CA SER A 144 -22.31 25.53 7.08
C SER A 144 -22.58 24.70 8.33
N ASP A 145 -21.91 23.55 8.45
CA ASP A 145 -21.88 22.74 9.67
C ASP A 145 -20.74 23.23 10.56
N ASP A 146 -21.09 23.74 11.76
CA ASP A 146 -20.18 24.33 12.75
C ASP A 146 -19.06 23.37 13.25
N TRP A 147 -19.12 22.08 12.91
CA TRP A 147 -18.17 21.07 13.38
C TRP A 147 -17.80 20.05 12.30
N VAL A 148 -16.50 19.93 12.02
CA VAL A 148 -15.95 18.87 11.17
C VAL A 148 -15.69 17.64 12.04
N LEU A 149 -16.52 16.59 11.89
CA LEU A 149 -16.38 15.33 12.62
C LEU A 149 -15.29 14.44 12.01
N THR A 150 -14.60 13.66 12.85
CA THR A 150 -13.56 12.71 12.44
C THR A 150 -14.15 11.33 12.19
N ALA A 151 -13.43 10.46 11.46
CA ALA A 151 -13.91 9.11 11.17
C ALA A 151 -14.12 8.27 12.46
N SER A 152 -13.34 8.53 13.51
CA SER A 152 -13.49 7.88 14.82
C SER A 152 -14.78 8.27 15.56
N ASP A 153 -15.41 9.39 15.18
CA ASP A 153 -16.67 9.87 15.75
C ASP A 153 -17.87 9.07 15.22
N TYR A 154 -17.77 8.63 13.96
CA TYR A 154 -18.77 7.78 13.31
C TYR A 154 -18.65 6.29 13.69
N LEU A 155 -17.51 5.85 14.23
CA LEU A 155 -17.27 4.46 14.68
C LEU A 155 -17.87 4.14 16.07
N ARG A 156 -18.66 5.04 16.67
CA ARG A 156 -19.19 4.90 18.04
C ARG A 156 -20.56 4.21 18.07
N PRO A 157 -20.83 3.32 19.05
CA PRO A 157 -22.18 2.81 19.28
C PRO A 157 -23.14 3.96 19.62
N GLY A 158 -24.02 4.32 18.69
CA GLY A 158 -25.01 5.39 18.84
C GLY A 158 -24.69 6.72 18.13
N GLY A 159 -23.75 6.72 17.18
CA GLY A 159 -23.45 7.86 16.30
C GLY A 159 -22.61 8.98 16.92
N ALA A 160 -22.19 9.93 16.10
CA ALA A 160 -21.33 11.05 16.49
C ALA A 160 -22.00 11.92 17.58
N LYS A 161 -21.52 11.83 18.82
CA LYS A 161 -21.94 12.70 19.93
C LYS A 161 -20.83 13.69 20.28
N ILE A 162 -21.16 14.96 20.14
CA ILE A 162 -20.38 16.13 20.52
C ILE A 162 -20.69 16.44 22.00
N ASP A 163 -19.70 16.78 22.83
CA ASP A 163 -19.99 17.31 24.17
C ASP A 163 -20.61 18.72 24.09
N GLY A 164 -21.14 19.22 25.21
CA GLY A 164 -21.68 20.58 25.31
C GLY A 164 -20.63 21.70 25.11
N LEU A 165 -19.37 21.36 24.82
CA LEU A 165 -18.27 22.28 24.50
C LEU A 165 -17.81 22.17 23.02
N GLY A 166 -18.44 21.34 22.19
CA GLY A 166 -18.09 21.23 20.78
C GLY A 166 -16.95 20.26 20.47
N ASN A 167 -16.45 19.50 21.45
CA ASN A 167 -15.40 18.50 21.24
C ASN A 167 -16.01 17.11 21.04
N SER A 168 -15.39 16.30 20.17
CA SER A 168 -15.72 14.89 20.11
C SER A 168 -15.19 14.14 21.33
N VAL A 169 -16.08 13.42 22.02
CA VAL A 169 -15.77 12.65 23.22
C VAL A 169 -15.37 11.21 22.84
N GLY A 170 -14.17 11.02 22.29
CA GLY A 170 -13.70 9.69 21.87
C GLY A 170 -13.69 8.67 23.01
N ASP A 171 -14.42 7.56 22.86
CA ASP A 171 -14.41 6.43 23.81
C ASP A 171 -13.21 5.53 23.48
N PHE A 172 -12.45 5.08 24.49
CA PHE A 172 -11.25 4.24 24.28
C PHE A 172 -11.51 3.01 23.38
N TRP A 173 -12.72 2.47 23.42
CA TRP A 173 -13.16 1.31 22.64
C TRP A 173 -13.31 1.59 21.15
N THR A 174 -13.56 2.83 20.71
CA THR A 174 -13.67 3.17 19.28
C THR A 174 -12.31 3.32 18.61
N LEU A 175 -11.25 3.64 19.38
CA LEU A 175 -9.87 3.69 18.91
C LEU A 175 -9.19 2.32 18.89
N LEU A 176 -9.78 1.31 19.53
CA LEU A 176 -9.18 -0.02 19.69
C LEU A 176 -8.89 -0.72 18.35
N PRO A 177 -9.80 -0.75 17.36
CA PRO A 177 -9.52 -1.38 16.06
C PRO A 177 -8.37 -0.67 15.31
N GLY A 178 -8.34 0.66 15.37
CA GLY A 178 -7.26 1.46 14.80
C GLY A 178 -5.92 1.25 15.51
N GLY A 179 -5.92 1.17 16.83
CA GLY A 179 -4.74 0.86 17.64
C GLY A 179 -4.19 -0.54 17.35
N ILE A 180 -5.06 -1.56 17.30
CA ILE A 180 -4.68 -2.94 16.94
C ILE A 180 -4.05 -2.97 15.55
N ASN A 181 -4.62 -2.26 14.59
CA ASN A 181 -4.07 -2.14 13.24
C ASN A 181 -2.67 -1.52 13.23
N THR A 182 -2.46 -0.43 13.98
CA THR A 182 -1.16 0.22 14.11
C THR A 182 -0.13 -0.73 14.75
N PHE A 183 -0.48 -1.44 15.82
CA PHE A 183 0.43 -2.43 16.41
C PHE A 183 0.70 -3.59 15.46
N ALA A 184 -0.30 -4.06 14.71
CA ALA A 184 -0.13 -5.13 13.72
C ALA A 184 0.88 -4.73 12.65
N LEU A 185 0.80 -3.50 12.11
CA LEU A 185 1.74 -3.01 11.11
C LEU A 185 3.15 -2.81 11.67
N ILE A 186 3.30 -2.20 12.85
CA ILE A 186 4.61 -2.03 13.50
C ILE A 186 5.28 -3.38 13.79
N ILE A 187 4.52 -4.37 14.27
CA ILE A 187 5.04 -5.72 14.50
C ILE A 187 5.41 -6.37 13.16
N SER A 188 4.62 -6.18 12.11
CA SER A 188 4.90 -6.71 10.77
C SER A 188 6.19 -6.12 10.16
N SER A 189 6.43 -4.83 10.43
CA SER A 189 7.62 -4.06 10.08
C SER A 189 8.85 -4.59 10.81
N TYR A 190 8.70 -4.96 12.09
CA TYR A 190 9.76 -5.63 12.84
C TYR A 190 10.05 -7.06 12.34
N THR A 191 9.03 -7.85 12.00
CA THR A 191 9.22 -9.23 11.53
C THR A 191 9.93 -9.31 10.18
N ILE A 192 9.73 -8.34 9.28
CA ILE A 192 10.47 -8.31 8.01
C ILE A 192 11.96 -7.96 8.21
N VAL A 193 12.29 -7.09 9.16
CA VAL A 193 13.69 -6.81 9.53
C VAL A 193 14.35 -8.06 10.11
N LEU A 194 13.63 -8.82 10.94
CA LEU A 194 14.12 -10.11 11.44
C LEU A 194 14.34 -11.12 10.30
N ALA A 195 13.46 -11.15 9.29
CA ALA A 195 13.65 -11.98 8.11
C ALA A 195 14.95 -11.60 7.37
N LEU A 196 15.18 -10.31 7.14
CA LEU A 196 16.40 -9.80 6.49
C LEU A 196 17.67 -10.11 7.30
N LYS A 197 17.65 -9.84 8.61
CA LYS A 197 18.77 -10.13 9.51
C LYS A 197 19.09 -11.63 9.56
N THR A 198 18.06 -12.47 9.50
CA THR A 198 18.23 -13.93 9.47
C THR A 198 18.78 -14.41 8.13
N ALA A 199 18.37 -13.78 7.03
CA ALA A 199 18.89 -14.09 5.69
C ALA A 199 20.37 -13.71 5.54
N LYS A 200 20.78 -12.56 6.10
CA LYS A 200 22.17 -12.05 6.04
C LYS A 200 23.14 -12.63 7.09
N ASN A 201 22.71 -13.60 7.90
CA ASN A 201 23.58 -14.18 8.94
C ASN A 201 24.04 -15.59 8.56
N ALA A 202 25.28 -15.73 8.09
CA ALA A 202 25.91 -17.02 7.77
C ALA A 202 25.98 -17.97 8.98
N ASN A 203 26.19 -17.44 10.19
CA ASN A 203 26.36 -18.24 11.41
C ASN A 203 25.06 -18.35 12.23
N TRP A 204 23.92 -18.49 11.56
CA TRP A 204 22.64 -18.56 12.24
C TRP A 204 22.45 -19.90 12.97
N GLU A 205 22.28 -19.83 14.28
CA GLU A 205 21.88 -20.97 15.11
C GLU A 205 20.38 -20.94 15.41
N ALA A 206 19.73 -22.10 15.36
CA ALA A 206 18.32 -22.21 15.65
C ALA A 206 18.02 -21.84 17.12
N PRO A 207 17.01 -20.97 17.39
CA PRO A 207 16.65 -20.61 18.74
C PRO A 207 16.18 -21.83 19.54
N LYS A 208 16.59 -21.96 20.81
CA LYS A 208 16.18 -23.10 21.65
C LYS A 208 14.70 -22.99 22.05
N GLY A 209 14.00 -24.14 22.14
CA GLY A 209 12.61 -24.23 22.62
C GLY A 209 11.55 -24.36 21.50
N ILE A 210 10.31 -23.95 21.78
CA ILE A 210 9.17 -24.05 20.85
C ILE A 210 9.46 -23.31 19.53
N MET A 211 10.17 -22.19 19.62
CA MET A 211 10.53 -21.35 18.49
C MET A 211 11.55 -22.03 17.55
N GLY A 212 12.43 -22.90 18.07
CA GLY A 212 13.33 -23.74 17.27
C GLY A 212 12.64 -24.89 16.56
N LYS A 213 11.53 -25.40 17.12
CA LYS A 213 10.68 -26.40 16.43
C LYS A 213 9.92 -25.78 15.26
N LEU A 214 9.51 -24.52 15.40
CA LEU A 214 8.86 -23.77 14.33
C LEU A 214 9.87 -23.35 13.24
N MET A 215 11.10 -23.02 13.62
CA MET A 215 12.17 -22.55 12.73
C MET A 215 13.39 -23.50 12.77
N PRO A 216 13.29 -24.71 12.17
CA PRO A 216 14.37 -25.70 12.24
C PRO A 216 15.58 -25.37 11.35
N THR A 217 15.40 -24.55 10.31
CA THR A 217 16.46 -24.16 9.36
C THR A 217 16.42 -22.66 9.10
N ARG A 218 17.55 -22.07 8.67
CA ARG A 218 17.62 -20.64 8.27
C ARG A 218 16.56 -20.30 7.22
N LYS A 219 16.38 -21.18 6.23
CA LYS A 219 15.34 -21.06 5.18
C LYS A 219 13.93 -21.04 5.78
N ALA A 220 13.62 -21.95 6.70
CA ALA A 220 12.34 -21.99 7.38
C ALA A 220 12.12 -20.77 8.29
N ALA A 221 13.18 -20.26 8.94
CA ALA A 221 13.12 -19.06 9.76
C ALA A 221 12.75 -17.82 8.94
N VAL A 222 13.47 -17.57 7.84
CA VAL A 222 13.16 -16.46 6.91
C VAL A 222 11.73 -16.57 6.40
N ARG A 223 11.33 -17.76 5.92
CA ARG A 223 9.97 -18.00 5.43
C ARG A 223 8.92 -17.72 6.49
N ASN A 224 9.09 -18.23 7.72
CA ASN A 224 8.09 -18.06 8.77
C ASN A 224 7.97 -16.60 9.21
N TYR A 225 9.06 -15.83 9.21
CA TYR A 225 8.98 -14.39 9.45
C TYR A 225 8.22 -13.67 8.33
N LEU A 226 8.45 -14.02 7.06
CA LEU A 226 7.70 -13.47 5.93
C LEU A 226 6.20 -13.85 6.00
N ILE A 227 5.87 -15.09 6.37
CA ILE A 227 4.49 -15.55 6.60
C ILE A 227 3.87 -14.79 7.78
N ALA A 228 4.61 -14.54 8.86
CA ALA A 228 4.12 -13.73 9.98
C ALA A 228 3.77 -12.30 9.52
N THR A 229 4.62 -11.67 8.71
CA THR A 229 4.33 -10.35 8.13
C THR A 229 3.10 -10.41 7.21
N LEU A 230 2.98 -11.45 6.37
CA LEU A 230 1.81 -11.66 5.51
C LEU A 230 0.50 -11.77 6.32
N MET A 231 0.50 -12.54 7.41
CA MET A 231 -0.67 -12.71 8.28
C MET A 231 -1.06 -11.41 8.97
N LEU A 232 -0.09 -10.64 9.47
CA LEU A 232 -0.35 -9.35 10.12
C LEU A 232 -0.87 -8.29 9.14
N GLY A 233 -0.31 -8.22 7.93
CA GLY A 233 -0.83 -7.32 6.89
C GLY A 233 -2.20 -7.76 6.37
N SER A 234 -2.48 -9.07 6.30
CA SER A 234 -3.81 -9.57 5.94
C SER A 234 -4.85 -9.24 7.01
N LEU A 235 -4.48 -9.37 8.29
CA LEU A 235 -5.31 -8.93 9.42
C LEU A 235 -5.67 -7.44 9.30
N PHE A 236 -4.69 -6.60 8.96
CA PHE A 236 -4.93 -5.17 8.74
C PHE A 236 -5.99 -4.90 7.65
N ILE A 237 -5.87 -5.55 6.49
CA ILE A 237 -6.84 -5.40 5.39
C ILE A 237 -8.25 -5.85 5.83
N VAL A 238 -8.37 -6.99 6.50
CA VAL A 238 -9.67 -7.49 6.97
C VAL A 238 -10.31 -6.51 7.95
N LEU A 239 -9.54 -6.03 8.93
CA LEU A 239 -10.04 -5.05 9.91
C LEU A 239 -10.45 -3.74 9.22
N LYS A 240 -9.70 -3.30 8.19
CA LYS A 240 -10.05 -2.09 7.43
C LYS A 240 -11.32 -2.25 6.62
N LEU A 241 -11.53 -3.39 5.97
CA LEU A 241 -12.77 -3.65 5.23
C LEU A 241 -13.99 -3.68 6.14
N VAL A 242 -13.88 -4.31 7.32
CA VAL A 242 -14.94 -4.30 8.33
C VAL A 242 -15.23 -2.86 8.79
N GLU A 243 -14.19 -2.08 9.07
CA GLU A 243 -14.33 -0.69 9.47
C GLU A 243 -15.01 0.19 8.41
N TRP A 244 -14.59 0.08 7.15
CA TRP A 244 -15.23 0.78 6.04
C TRP A 244 -16.70 0.40 5.87
N SER A 245 -17.02 -0.90 6.00
CA SER A 245 -18.42 -1.34 5.90
C SER A 245 -19.31 -0.71 6.99
N HIS A 246 -18.76 -0.54 8.19
CA HIS A 246 -19.47 0.11 9.29
C HIS A 246 -19.62 1.63 9.08
N LEU A 247 -18.54 2.30 8.65
CA LEU A 247 -18.57 3.74 8.35
C LEU A 247 -19.58 4.09 7.26
N VAL A 248 -19.63 3.28 6.19
CA VAL A 248 -20.61 3.45 5.11
C VAL A 248 -22.04 3.25 5.63
N ALA A 249 -22.26 2.27 6.51
CA ALA A 249 -23.58 2.02 7.11
C ALA A 249 -24.07 3.17 8.02
N GLU A 250 -23.15 3.86 8.70
CA GLU A 250 -23.44 5.04 9.54
C GLU A 250 -23.58 6.35 8.72
N GLY A 251 -23.55 6.27 7.38
CA GLY A 251 -23.75 7.42 6.48
C GLY A 251 -22.48 8.21 6.15
N PHE A 252 -21.31 7.78 6.65
CA PHE A 252 -20.03 8.36 6.26
C PHE A 252 -19.60 7.77 4.92
N THR A 253 -20.06 8.38 3.82
CA THR A 253 -19.81 7.89 2.45
C THR A 253 -18.90 8.83 1.66
N ILE A 254 -18.42 8.38 0.49
CA ILE A 254 -17.64 9.19 -0.45
C ILE A 254 -18.39 10.46 -0.92
N GLY A 255 -19.73 10.51 -0.74
CA GLY A 255 -20.53 11.66 -1.13
C GLY A 255 -20.31 12.92 -0.28
N THR A 256 -19.73 12.79 0.93
CA THR A 256 -19.37 13.94 1.77
C THR A 256 -17.93 14.37 1.50
N VAL A 257 -17.64 15.67 1.67
CA VAL A 257 -16.28 16.20 1.46
C VAL A 257 -15.27 15.49 2.36
N GLN A 258 -15.63 15.28 3.64
CA GLN A 258 -14.80 14.58 4.63
C GLN A 258 -14.60 13.10 4.27
N GLY A 259 -15.68 12.40 3.91
CA GLY A 259 -15.63 11.00 3.49
C GLY A 259 -14.79 10.80 2.25
N SER A 260 -14.91 11.68 1.25
CA SER A 260 -14.16 11.57 -0.01
C SER A 260 -12.65 11.57 0.22
N ILE A 261 -12.11 12.51 1.02
CA ILE A 261 -10.67 12.60 1.31
C ILE A 261 -10.22 11.41 2.17
N PHE A 262 -11.03 11.02 3.15
CA PHE A 262 -10.76 9.84 3.99
C PHE A 262 -10.64 8.56 3.18
N TYR A 263 -11.63 8.24 2.34
CA TYR A 263 -11.66 7.01 1.55
C TYR A 263 -10.59 7.00 0.45
N ILE A 264 -10.27 8.15 -0.15
CA ILE A 264 -9.18 8.23 -1.13
C ILE A 264 -7.83 8.00 -0.44
N ALA A 265 -7.55 8.67 0.68
CA ALA A 265 -6.28 8.54 1.38
C ALA A 265 -6.09 7.13 1.98
N THR A 266 -7.08 6.64 2.73
CA THR A 266 -7.04 5.31 3.34
C THR A 266 -7.14 4.21 2.29
N GLY A 267 -7.85 4.45 1.18
CA GLY A 267 -7.95 3.51 0.07
C GLY A 267 -6.68 3.40 -0.76
N ALA A 268 -6.01 4.52 -1.03
CA ALA A 268 -4.68 4.51 -1.63
C ALA A 268 -3.70 3.72 -0.74
N HIS A 269 -3.71 3.95 0.57
CA HIS A 269 -2.89 3.18 1.50
C HIS A 269 -3.27 1.68 1.53
N GLY A 270 -4.57 1.34 1.57
CA GLY A 270 -5.05 -0.03 1.51
C GLY A 270 -4.62 -0.75 0.23
N LEU A 271 -4.62 -0.05 -0.92
CA LEU A 271 -4.10 -0.58 -2.18
C LEU A 271 -2.59 -0.86 -2.10
N HIS A 272 -1.81 0.02 -1.48
CA HIS A 272 -0.38 -0.20 -1.25
C HIS A 272 -0.11 -1.41 -0.36
N VAL A 273 -0.87 -1.57 0.74
CA VAL A 273 -0.78 -2.75 1.60
C VAL A 273 -1.14 -4.02 0.80
N PHE A 274 -2.21 -3.98 0.01
CA PHE A 274 -2.63 -5.11 -0.82
C PHE A 274 -1.56 -5.53 -1.83
N VAL A 275 -1.02 -4.59 -2.62
CA VAL A 275 0.09 -4.85 -3.55
C VAL A 275 1.30 -5.40 -2.80
N GLY A 276 1.60 -4.84 -1.64
CA GLY A 276 2.65 -5.34 -0.76
C GLY A 276 2.42 -6.79 -0.31
N LEU A 277 1.18 -7.19 0.00
CA LEU A 277 0.85 -8.57 0.35
C LEU A 277 1.03 -9.53 -0.84
N VAL A 278 0.70 -9.10 -2.06
CA VAL A 278 0.94 -9.92 -3.25
C VAL A 278 2.45 -10.12 -3.48
N ILE A 279 3.25 -9.06 -3.34
CA ILE A 279 4.72 -9.17 -3.44
C ILE A 279 5.28 -10.01 -2.29
N MET A 280 4.74 -9.88 -1.08
CA MET A 280 5.12 -10.73 0.06
C MET A 280 4.87 -12.20 -0.24
N LEU A 281 3.73 -12.54 -0.83
CA LEU A 281 3.42 -13.91 -1.24
C LEU A 281 4.45 -14.43 -2.25
N TYR A 282 4.86 -13.62 -3.21
CA TYR A 282 5.95 -13.93 -4.14
C TYR A 282 7.28 -14.18 -3.39
N LEU A 283 7.63 -13.35 -2.40
CA LEU A 283 8.86 -13.53 -1.62
C LEU A 283 8.83 -14.79 -0.76
N VAL A 284 7.68 -15.16 -0.20
CA VAL A 284 7.47 -16.43 0.51
C VAL A 284 7.67 -17.61 -0.45
N PHE A 285 7.08 -17.54 -1.65
CA PHE A 285 7.27 -18.57 -2.68
C PHE A 285 8.74 -18.69 -3.14
N LYS A 286 9.42 -17.55 -3.34
CA LYS A 286 10.86 -17.51 -3.64
C LYS A 286 11.71 -18.07 -2.48
N ALA A 287 11.27 -17.85 -1.23
CA ALA A 287 11.90 -18.43 -0.05
C ALA A 287 11.87 -19.96 -0.07
N ASP A 288 10.76 -20.56 -0.53
CA ASP A 288 10.60 -22.03 -0.58
C ASP A 288 11.28 -22.66 -1.79
N THR A 289 11.30 -21.99 -2.95
CA THR A 289 11.89 -22.51 -4.19
C THR A 289 13.40 -22.37 -4.23
N VAL A 290 13.89 -21.12 -4.25
CA VAL A 290 15.32 -20.80 -4.41
C VAL A 290 16.03 -20.74 -3.06
N GLY A 291 15.33 -20.22 -2.04
CA GLY A 291 15.95 -19.92 -0.74
C GLY A 291 16.75 -18.61 -0.76
N TYR A 292 16.94 -18.06 0.43
CA TYR A 292 17.71 -16.83 0.63
C TYR A 292 19.07 -17.15 1.28
N ASP A 293 20.10 -16.48 0.77
CA ASP A 293 21.46 -16.46 1.30
C ASP A 293 21.95 -15.02 1.40
N GLU A 294 23.16 -14.81 1.92
CA GLU A 294 23.73 -13.47 2.13
C GLU A 294 23.73 -12.62 0.85
N ASP A 295 24.05 -13.24 -0.29
CA ASP A 295 24.14 -12.58 -1.60
C ASP A 295 22.77 -12.38 -2.27
N ASN A 296 21.76 -13.20 -1.94
CA ASN A 296 20.41 -13.14 -2.52
C ASN A 296 19.38 -12.43 -1.62
N ALA A 297 19.82 -11.89 -0.47
CA ALA A 297 18.94 -11.22 0.48
C ALA A 297 18.49 -9.81 0.03
N GLN A 298 19.04 -9.29 -1.06
CA GLN A 298 18.76 -7.95 -1.59
C GLN A 298 17.26 -7.74 -1.90
N GLY A 299 16.57 -8.74 -2.43
CA GLY A 299 15.12 -8.65 -2.71
C GLY A 299 14.27 -8.44 -1.45
N ILE A 300 14.66 -9.07 -0.33
CA ILE A 300 14.03 -8.84 0.98
C ILE A 300 14.36 -7.44 1.50
N GLU A 301 15.58 -6.94 1.28
CA GLU A 301 15.97 -5.58 1.67
C GLU A 301 15.12 -4.53 0.93
N TYR A 302 14.97 -4.67 -0.39
CA TYR A 302 14.18 -3.75 -1.21
C TYR A 302 12.71 -3.78 -0.79
N PHE A 303 12.13 -4.97 -0.67
CA PHE A 303 10.76 -5.07 -0.24
C PHE A 303 10.56 -4.61 1.22
N GLY A 304 11.55 -4.81 2.09
CA GLY A 304 11.57 -4.27 3.46
C GLY A 304 11.48 -2.75 3.49
N LEU A 305 12.24 -2.05 2.64
CA LEU A 305 12.15 -0.58 2.50
C LEU A 305 10.74 -0.14 2.08
N TYR A 306 10.12 -0.84 1.12
CA TYR A 306 8.73 -0.57 0.72
C TYR A 306 7.74 -0.80 1.87
N TRP A 307 7.85 -1.93 2.57
CA TRP A 307 6.94 -2.28 3.67
C TRP A 307 7.05 -1.30 4.84
N HIS A 308 8.26 -0.83 5.16
CA HIS A 308 8.50 0.24 6.13
C HIS A 308 7.86 1.56 5.72
N PHE A 309 7.92 1.92 4.44
CA PHE A 309 7.22 3.09 3.93
C PHE A 309 5.70 2.98 4.14
N VAL A 310 5.11 1.83 3.80
CA VAL A 310 3.67 1.59 4.00
C VAL A 310 3.29 1.71 5.48
N ASP A 311 4.07 1.11 6.38
CA ASP A 311 3.88 1.24 7.83
C ASP A 311 3.98 2.71 8.31
N LEU A 312 5.01 3.43 7.89
CA LEU A 312 5.19 4.84 8.26
C LEU A 312 4.05 5.72 7.73
N ALA A 313 3.58 5.48 6.50
CA ALA A 313 2.42 6.18 5.96
C ALA A 313 1.19 5.97 6.86
N TRP A 314 0.95 4.75 7.34
CA TRP A 314 -0.15 4.48 8.28
C TRP A 314 -0.01 5.23 9.60
N VAL A 315 1.21 5.26 10.17
CA VAL A 315 1.50 5.98 11.41
C VAL A 315 1.21 7.49 11.29
N VAL A 316 1.24 8.06 10.07
CA VAL A 316 0.82 9.44 9.82
C VAL A 316 -0.68 9.54 9.51
N ILE A 317 -1.25 8.60 8.75
CA ILE A 317 -2.69 8.56 8.41
C ILE A 317 -3.54 8.42 9.67
N PHE A 318 -3.15 7.52 10.58
CA PHE A 318 -3.95 7.20 11.75
C PHE A 318 -4.19 8.44 12.65
N PRO A 319 -3.16 9.17 13.14
CA PRO A 319 -3.41 10.39 13.89
C PRO A 319 -4.14 11.46 13.09
N ALA A 320 -3.80 11.62 11.80
CA ALA A 320 -4.39 12.67 10.98
C ALA A 320 -5.89 12.50 10.78
N PHE A 321 -6.40 11.29 10.56
CA PHE A 321 -7.81 11.06 10.24
C PHE A 321 -8.65 10.51 11.41
N TYR A 322 -8.01 9.96 12.45
CA TYR A 322 -8.71 9.34 13.59
C TYR A 322 -8.57 10.12 14.89
N LEU A 323 -7.56 10.99 15.04
CA LEU A 323 -7.32 11.76 16.27
C LEU A 323 -7.46 13.27 16.08
N TYR A 324 -7.07 13.78 14.90
CA TYR A 324 -7.01 15.22 14.59
C TYR A 324 -8.05 15.64 13.55
#